data_AF-A0A7L7KU21-F1
#
_entry.id   AF-A0A7L7KU21-F1
#
_cell.length_a   1.000
_cell.length_b   1.000
_cell.length_c   1.000
_cell.angle_alpha   90.00
_cell.angle_beta   90.00
_cell.angle_gamma   90.00
#
_symmetry.space_group_name_H-M   'P 1'
#
loop_
_entity.id
_entity.type
_entity.pdbx_description
1 polymer ?
#
loop_
_entity_poly.entity_id
_entity_poly.type
_entity_poly.pdbx_seq_one_letter_code
_entity_poly.pdbx_strand_id
1 'polypeptide(L)' 'MKKLQLRFKTSEGKKRNLVLNYVKSGLDENTVRQAMDKISASKLFEKDTVELYKEVLDAKYIDRTETKVF' A
#
# COMPACT_ATOMS: atom_id res chain seq x y z
N MET A 1 -11.30 9.09 -9.75
CA MET A 1 -10.31 9.42 -8.70
C MET A 1 -9.33 8.27 -8.56
N LYS A 2 -8.02 8.55 -8.41
CA LYS A 2 -6.99 7.50 -8.35
C LYS A 2 -6.80 6.99 -6.92
N LYS A 3 -6.38 5.74 -6.80
CA LYS A 3 -5.93 5.13 -5.54
C LYS A 3 -4.45 4.79 -5.65
N LEU A 4 -3.69 4.97 -4.58
CA LEU A 4 -2.33 4.43 -4.48
C LEU A 4 -2.40 3.17 -3.62
N GLN A 5 -2.10 2.03 -4.23
CA GLN A 5 -2.01 0.76 -3.53
C GLN A 5 -0.54 0.45 -3.25
N LEU A 6 -0.22 0.32 -1.97
CA LEU A 6 1.07 -0.13 -1.46
C LEU A 6 0.91 -1.60 -1.05
N ARG A 7 1.69 -2.50 -1.64
CA ARG A 7 1.62 -3.94 -1.37
C ARG A 7 2.77 -4.36 -0.47
N PHE A 8 2.42 -5.12 0.56
CA PHE A 8 3.34 -5.68 1.52
C PHE A 8 3.12 -7.18 1.71
N LYS A 9 4.10 -7.85 2.30
CA LYS A 9 3.97 -9.18 2.87
C LYS A 9 3.92 -9.06 4.40
N THR A 10 3.02 -9.80 5.05
CA THR A 10 2.97 -9.91 6.51
C THR A 10 4.11 -10.79 7.03
N SER A 11 4.32 -10.80 8.35
CA SER A 11 5.27 -11.74 8.99
C SER A 11 4.95 -13.22 8.73
N GLU A 12 3.67 -13.56 8.51
CA GLU A 12 3.21 -14.90 8.11
C GLU A 12 3.34 -15.20 6.61
N GLY A 13 3.87 -14.27 5.83
CA GLY A 13 4.05 -14.45 4.40
C GLY A 13 2.82 -14.16 3.52
N LYS A 14 1.70 -13.70 4.11
CA LYS A 14 0.48 -13.34 3.36
C LYS A 14 0.61 -11.96 2.73
N LYS A 15 -0.03 -11.74 1.59
CA LYS A 15 -0.07 -10.41 0.94
C LYS A 15 -1.06 -9.49 1.66
N ARG A 16 -0.65 -8.25 1.92
CA ARG A 16 -1.48 -7.20 2.52
C ARG A 16 -1.37 -5.92 1.71
N ASN A 17 -2.49 -5.23 1.54
CA ASN A 17 -2.55 -3.96 0.82
C ASN A 17 -2.82 -2.83 1.82
N LEU A 18 -2.07 -1.73 1.70
CA LEU A 18 -2.42 -0.43 2.25
C LEU A 18 -2.86 0.46 1.09
N VAL A 19 -4.11 0.91 1.10
CA VAL A 19 -4.72 1.64 -0.02
C VAL A 19 -5.05 3.06 0.43
N LEU A 20 -4.38 4.03 -0.21
CA LEU A 20 -4.68 5.45 -0.03
C LEU A 20 -5.67 5.86 -1.12
N ASN A 21 -6.86 6.27 -0.70
CA ASN A 21 -7.90 6.76 -1.61
C ASN A 21 -7.69 8.25 -1.93
N TYR A 22 -8.22 8.69 -3.07
CA TYR A 22 -8.27 10.12 -3.44
C TYR A 22 -6.89 10.79 -3.55
N VAL A 23 -5.89 10.03 -3.98
CA VAL A 23 -4.52 10.53 -4.12
C VAL A 23 -4.36 11.35 -5.41
N LYS A 24 -3.57 12.42 -5.32
CA LYS A 24 -2.98 13.04 -6.52
C LYS A 24 -1.93 12.07 -7.08
N SER A 25 -1.97 11.83 -8.39
CA SER A 25 -0.89 11.13 -9.09
C SER A 25 0.33 12.02 -9.24
N GLY A 26 1.50 11.40 -9.42
CA GLY A 26 2.75 12.11 -9.67
C GLY A 26 3.76 12.01 -8.53
N LEU A 27 3.56 11.11 -7.57
CA LEU A 27 4.65 10.71 -6.68
C LEU A 27 5.64 9.87 -7.48
N ASP A 28 6.92 10.19 -7.35
CA ASP A 28 7.99 9.42 -7.96
C ASP A 28 8.27 8.12 -7.19
N GLU A 29 8.97 7.19 -7.85
CA GLU A 29 9.28 5.88 -7.26
C GLU A 29 10.05 5.98 -5.94
N ASN A 30 11.03 6.88 -5.85
CA ASN A 30 11.89 6.99 -4.67
C ASN A 30 11.08 7.45 -3.45
N THR A 31 10.23 8.46 -3.64
CA THR A 31 9.35 8.95 -2.58
C THR A 31 8.43 7.85 -2.06
N VAL A 32 7.80 7.09 -2.96
CA VAL A 32 6.87 6.01 -2.57
C VAL A 32 7.62 4.87 -1.88
N ARG A 33 8.77 4.45 -2.41
CA ARG A 33 9.60 3.39 -1.84
C ARG A 33 10.10 3.75 -0.44
N GLN A 34 10.65 4.95 -0.25
CA GLN A 34 11.10 5.43 1.06
C GLN A 34 9.95 5.48 2.08
N ALA A 35 8.75 5.87 1.67
CA ALA A 35 7.59 5.85 2.56
C ALA A 35 7.21 4.42 2.97
N MET A 36 7.22 3.47 2.02
CA MET A 36 6.96 2.05 2.31
C MET A 36 8.02 1.46 3.24
N ASP A 37 9.30 1.79 3.04
CA ASP A 37 10.40 1.34 3.90
C ASP A 37 10.25 1.87 5.32
N LYS A 38 9.86 3.14 5.48
CA LYS A 38 9.56 3.73 6.81
C LYS A 38 8.38 3.02 7.49
N ILE A 39 7.34 2.65 6.73
CA ILE A 39 6.19 1.91 7.27
C ILE A 39 6.64 0.53 7.78
N SER A 40 7.43 -0.20 6.99
CA SER A 40 7.97 -1.51 7.38
C SER A 40 8.89 -1.41 8.59
N ALA A 41 9.83 -0.46 8.58
CA ALA A 41 10.78 -0.26 9.68
C ALA A 41 10.11 0.16 10.99
N SER A 42 8.94 0.81 10.93
CA SER A 42 8.21 1.27 12.12
C SER A 42 7.72 0.14 13.01
N LYS A 43 7.40 -1.03 12.43
CA LYS A 43 6.74 -2.16 13.11
C LYS A 43 5.49 -1.79 13.92
N LEU A 44 4.87 -0.63 13.63
CA LEU A 44 3.73 -0.11 14.38
C LEU A 44 2.42 -0.84 14.08
N PHE A 45 2.37 -1.58 12.98
CA PHE A 45 1.16 -2.20 12.47
C PHE A 45 1.21 -3.69 12.72
N GLU A 46 0.65 -4.10 13.86
CA GLU A 46 0.54 -5.48 14.27
C GLU A 46 -0.93 -5.83 14.51
N LYS A 47 -1.31 -7.07 14.18
CA LYS A 47 -2.57 -7.66 14.62
C LYS A 47 -2.32 -9.10 15.02
N ASP A 48 -2.72 -9.49 16.22
CA ASP A 48 -2.58 -10.86 16.72
C ASP A 48 -1.13 -11.39 16.57
N THR A 49 -0.12 -10.60 16.96
CA THR A 49 1.34 -10.91 16.79
C THR A 49 1.86 -10.95 15.36
N VAL A 50 1.02 -10.61 14.37
CA VAL A 50 1.39 -10.55 12.96
C VAL A 50 1.72 -9.12 12.54
N GLU A 51 3.00 -8.87 12.21
CA GLU A 51 3.41 -7.63 11.55
C GLU A 51 2.75 -7.55 10.17
N LEU A 52 1.90 -6.55 9.97
CA LEU A 52 1.04 -6.45 8.77
C LEU A 52 1.79 -5.95 7.53
N TYR A 53 2.87 -5.19 7.73
CA TYR A 53 3.62 -4.51 6.67
C TYR A 53 5.12 -4.80 6.73
N LYS A 54 5.50 -6.08 6.86
CA LYS A 54 6.89 -6.50 7.07
C LYS A 54 7.78 -6.34 5.83
N GLU A 55 7.39 -6.90 4.69
CA GLU A 55 8.20 -6.86 3.45
C GLU A 55 7.53 -5.96 2.41
N VAL A 56 8.28 -5.04 1.82
CA VAL A 56 7.81 -4.20 0.70
C VAL A 56 7.78 -5.02 -0.58
N LEU A 57 6.64 -5.07 -1.27
CA LEU A 57 6.51 -5.78 -2.54
C LEU A 57 6.54 -4.82 -3.73
N ASP A 58 5.55 -3.93 -3.83
CA ASP A 58 5.51 -2.86 -4.83
C ASP A 58 4.43 -1.82 -4.49
N ALA A 59 4.36 -0.78 -5.33
CA ALA A 59 3.31 0.21 -5.32
C ALA A 59 2.73 0.41 -6.72
N LYS A 60 1.43 0.68 -6.81
CA LYS A 60 0.77 1.01 -8.07
C LYS A 60 -0.38 1.99 -7.90
N TYR A 61 -0.55 2.85 -8.90
CA TYR A 61 -1.77 3.63 -9.05
C TYR A 61 -2.87 2.75 -9.65
N ILE A 62 -4.07 2.83 -9.07
CA ILE A 62 -5.29 2.21 -9.60
C ILE A 62 -6.23 3.31 -10.05
N ASP A 63 -6.60 3.25 -11.32
CA ASP A 63 -7.68 4.02 -11.90
C ASP A 63 -9.01 3.25 -11.71
N ARG A 64 -10.03 3.94 -11.20
CA ARG A 64 -11.39 3.39 -11.09
C ARG A 64 -12.26 4.01 -12.17
N THR A 65 -12.77 3.16 -13.07
CA THR A 65 -13.83 3.51 -14.01
C THR A 65 -15.16 3.09 -13.41
N GLU A 66 -16.08 4.02 -13.26
CA GLU A 66 -17.44 3.74 -12.78
C GLU A 66 -18.37 3.73 -13.98
N THR A 67 -18.97 2.57 -14.26
CA THR A 67 -19.99 2.44 -15.30
C THR A 67 -21.34 2.39 -14.61
N LYS A 68 -22.15 3.43 -14.82
CA LYS A 68 -23.52 3.51 -14.30
C LYS A 68 -24.38 2.48 -15.02
N VAL A 69 -25.03 1.61 -14.26
CA VAL A 69 -25.91 0.55 -14.79
C VAL A 69 -27.39 0.99 -14.80
N PHE A 70 -27.75 1.97 -13.96
CA PHE A 70 -29.07 2.61 -13.86
C PHE A 70 -28.90 4.04 -13.36
#